data_AF-I1YE44-F1
#
_entry.id   AF-I1YE44-F1
#
_cell.length_a   1.000
_cell.length_b   1.000
_cell.length_c   1.000
_cell.angle_alpha   90.00
_cell.angle_beta   90.00
_cell.angle_gamma   90.00
#
_symmetry.space_group_name_H-M   'P 1'
#
loop_
_entity.id
_entity.type
_entity.pdbx_description
1 polymer ?
#
loop_
_entity_poly.entity_id
_entity_poly.type
_entity_poly.pdbx_seq_one_letter_code
_entity_poly.pdbx_strand_id
1 'polypeptide(L)' 'MNSETLSLEIRQFLKKVGITSHREIEQSIQAALESGQITDNATLSIKMHLTIPELDMHHHVNSQLHLE' A
#
# COMPACT_ATOMS: atom_id res chain seq x y z
N MET A 1 6.57 28.27 8.42
CA MET A 1 6.42 26.99 7.69
C MET A 1 5.65 27.29 6.41
N ASN A 2 6.22 27.01 5.22
CA ASN A 2 5.47 27.18 3.98
C ASN A 2 4.56 25.96 3.80
N SER A 3 3.24 26.17 3.84
CA SER A 3 2.23 25.11 3.69
C SER A 3 2.36 24.37 2.36
N GLU A 4 2.88 25.04 1.32
CA GLU A 4 3.09 24.46 0.00
C GLU A 4 4.25 23.46 0.00
N THR A 5 5.36 23.80 0.66
CA THR A 5 6.52 22.90 0.81
C THR A 5 6.12 21.65 1.59
N LEU A 6 5.41 21.81 2.71
CA LEU A 6 4.91 20.67 3.51
C LEU A 6 4.02 19.74 2.68
N SER A 7 3.06 20.31 1.94
CA SER A 7 2.14 19.55 1.09
C SER A 7 2.88 18.80 -0.02
N LEU A 8 3.93 19.40 -0.57
CA LEU A 8 4.76 18.79 -1.60
C LEU A 8 5.57 17.61 -1.05
N GLU A 9 6.21 17.75 0.11
CA GLU A 9 6.94 16.67 0.78
C GLU A 9 6.02 15.48 1.12
N ILE A 10 4.83 15.76 1.69
CA ILE A 10 3.83 14.71 1.98
C ILE A 10 3.45 13.95 0.70
N ARG A 11 3.17 14.66 -0.40
CA ARG A 11 2.82 14.03 -1.68
C ARG A 11 3.96 13.21 -2.26
N GLN A 12 5.21 13.69 -2.17
CA GLN A 12 6.37 12.93 -2.61
C GLN A 12 6.53 11.63 -1.85
N PHE A 13 6.36 11.67 -0.51
CA PHE A 13 6.36 10.49 0.33
C PHE A 13 5.26 9.50 -0.09
N LEU A 14 4.01 9.96 -0.18
CA LEU A 14 2.88 9.11 -0.56
C LEU A 14 3.05 8.50 -1.96
N LYS A 15 3.64 9.25 -2.91
CA LYS A 15 3.98 8.74 -4.24
C LYS A 15 5.00 7.61 -4.17
N LYS A 16 6.06 7.77 -3.37
CA LYS A 16 7.07 6.72 -3.17
C LYS A 16 6.45 5.48 -2.52
N VAL A 17 5.63 5.65 -1.50
CA VAL A 17 4.89 4.55 -0.85
C VAL A 17 4.00 3.81 -1.86
N GLY A 18 3.22 4.54 -2.66
CA GLY A 18 2.33 3.93 -3.67
C GLY A 18 3.09 3.11 -4.71
N ILE A 19 4.17 3.66 -5.29
CA ILE A 19 4.97 2.98 -6.32
C ILE A 19 5.64 1.71 -5.75
N THR A 20 6.24 1.82 -4.57
CA THR A 20 6.93 0.68 -3.95
C THR A 20 5.95 -0.40 -3.53
N SER A 21 4.83 -0.03 -2.90
CA SER A 21 3.81 -0.98 -2.47
C SER A 21 3.17 -1.71 -3.65
N HIS A 22 2.93 -1.01 -4.77
CA HIS A 22 2.38 -1.63 -5.96
C HIS A 22 3.27 -2.77 -6.47
N ARG A 23 4.58 -2.52 -6.60
CA ARG A 23 5.54 -3.54 -7.03
C ARG A 23 5.57 -4.75 -6.09
N GLU A 24 5.57 -4.52 -4.79
CA GLU A 24 5.62 -5.62 -3.81
C GLU A 24 4.30 -6.41 -3.76
N ILE A 25 3.16 -5.75 -3.97
CA ILE A 25 1.86 -6.42 -4.10
C ILE A 25 1.87 -7.34 -5.32
N GLU A 26 2.30 -6.86 -6.50
CA GLU A 26 2.36 -7.68 -7.71
C GLU A 26 3.27 -8.89 -7.55
N GLN A 27 4.47 -8.70 -7.01
CA GLN A 27 5.42 -9.80 -6.78
C GLN A 27 4.86 -10.83 -5.80
N SER A 28 4.21 -10.37 -4.73
CA SER A 28 3.60 -11.26 -3.73
C SER A 28 2.43 -12.05 -4.31
N ILE A 29 1.57 -11.42 -5.11
CA ILE A 29 0.45 -12.08 -5.79
C ILE A 29 0.99 -13.12 -6.78
N GLN A 30 1.97 -12.76 -7.61
CA GLN A 30 2.55 -13.66 -8.59
C GLN A 30 3.15 -14.90 -7.92
N ALA A 31 3.93 -14.72 -6.86
CA ALA A 31 4.52 -15.83 -6.10
C ALA A 31 3.44 -16.72 -5.44
N ALA A 32 2.35 -16.12 -4.95
CA ALA A 32 1.23 -16.85 -4.35
C ALA A 32 0.45 -17.67 -5.39
N LEU A 33 0.30 -17.16 -6.61
CA LEU A 33 -0.29 -17.90 -7.73
C LEU A 33 0.60 -19.06 -8.17
N GLU A 34 1.90 -18.81 -8.35
CA GLU A 34 2.88 -19.84 -8.76
C GLU A 34 3.01 -20.98 -7.75
N SER A 35 2.90 -20.66 -6.45
CA SER A 35 2.93 -21.65 -5.37
C SER A 35 1.57 -22.33 -5.12
N GLY A 36 0.50 -21.90 -5.80
CA GLY A 36 -0.86 -22.41 -5.63
C GLY A 36 -1.51 -22.04 -4.30
N GLN A 37 -1.00 -21.01 -3.60
CA GLN A 37 -1.58 -20.51 -2.35
C GLN A 37 -2.91 -19.79 -2.60
N ILE A 38 -3.04 -19.14 -3.75
CA ILE A 38 -4.26 -18.45 -4.19
C ILE A 38 -4.57 -18.85 -5.63
N THR A 39 -5.82 -18.65 -6.04
CA THR A 39 -6.29 -18.89 -7.40
C THR A 39 -6.44 -17.57 -8.17
N ASP A 40 -6.46 -17.64 -9.49
CA ASP A 40 -6.63 -16.47 -10.37
C ASP A 40 -7.94 -15.69 -10.14
N ASN A 41 -8.94 -16.28 -9.46
CA ASN A 41 -10.23 -15.64 -9.14
C ASN A 41 -10.38 -15.30 -7.64
N ALA A 42 -9.29 -15.20 -6.90
CA ALA A 42 -9.34 -14.98 -5.45
C ALA A 42 -9.62 -13.50 -5.10
N THR A 43 -10.34 -13.30 -3.99
CA THR A 43 -10.50 -11.97 -3.36
C THR A 43 -9.56 -11.86 -2.16
N LEU A 44 -8.65 -10.90 -2.22
CA LEU A 44 -7.64 -10.64 -1.19
C LEU A 44 -8.01 -9.41 -0.36
N SER A 45 -8.01 -9.55 0.96
CA SER A 45 -8.12 -8.40 1.85
C SER A 45 -6.77 -7.71 1.98
N ILE A 46 -6.71 -6.41 1.68
CA ILE A 46 -5.49 -5.61 1.77
C ILE A 46 -5.64 -4.52 2.83
N LYS A 47 -4.54 -4.22 3.52
CA LYS A 47 -4.49 -3.18 4.55
C LYS A 47 -3.16 -2.45 4.51
N MET A 48 -3.21 -1.12 4.50
CA MET A 48 -2.03 -0.26 4.66
C MET A 48 -2.09 0.45 6.01
N HIS A 49 -0.95 0.55 6.69
CA HIS A 49 -0.78 1.32 7.93
C HIS A 49 0.20 2.48 7.69
N LEU A 50 -0.21 3.68 8.04
CA LEU A 50 0.63 4.87 8.10
C LEU A 50 0.77 5.29 9.57
N THR A 51 2.01 5.40 10.04
CA THR A 51 2.32 5.83 11.41
C THR A 51 3.29 7.00 11.37
N ILE A 52 3.03 8.01 12.21
CA ILE A 52 3.96 9.11 12.50
C ILE A 52 4.20 9.09 14.02
N PRO A 53 5.25 8.42 14.51
CA PRO A 53 5.47 8.19 15.93
C PRO A 53 5.56 9.49 16.75
N GLU A 54 6.18 10.52 16.17
CA GLU A 54 6.38 11.83 16.82
C GLU A 54 5.07 12.58 17.06
N LEU A 55 4.00 12.20 16.34
CA LEU A 55 2.67 12.79 16.44
C LEU A 55 1.65 11.86 17.08
N ASP A 56 2.06 10.66 17.51
CA ASP A 56 1.16 9.57 17.93
C ASP A 56 0.05 9.29 16.89
N MET A 57 0.36 9.52 15.61
CA MET A 57 -0.61 9.44 14.54
C MET A 57 -0.61 8.04 13.94
N HIS A 58 -1.76 7.39 13.96
CA HIS A 58 -1.97 6.10 13.31
C HIS A 58 -3.15 6.19 12.36
N HIS A 59 -2.93 5.85 11.09
CA HIS A 59 -3.97 5.77 10.08
C HIS A 59 -3.87 4.44 9.35
N HIS A 60 -5.01 3.87 8.98
CA HIS A 60 -5.04 2.66 8.18
C HIS A 60 -6.10 2.75 7.10
N VAL A 61 -5.82 2.12 5.97
CA VAL A 61 -6.73 1.98 4.85
C VAL A 61 -6.93 0.51 4.59
N ASN A 62 -8.19 0.07 4.54
CA ASN A 62 -8.59 -1.30 4.25
C ASN A 62 -9.32 -1.34 2.91
N SER A 63 -9.04 -2.36 2.10
CA SER A 63 -9.75 -2.59 0.83
C SER A 63 -9.75 -4.09 0.48
N GLN A 64 -10.50 -4.43 -0.56
CA GLN A 64 -10.49 -5.74 -1.18
C GLN A 64 -9.94 -5.64 -2.60
N LEU A 65 -9.05 -6.57 -2.95
CA LEU A 65 -8.49 -6.74 -4.28
C LEU A 65 -9.10 -8.00 -4.87
N HIS A 66 -9.75 -7.87 -6.02
CA HIS A 66 -10.35 -8.98 -6.75
C HIS A 66 -9.40 -9.34 -7.90
N LEU A 67 -8.96 -10.59 -7.95
CA LEU A 67 -8.25 -11.16 -9.09
C LEU A 67 -9.30 -11.68 -10.07
N GLU A 68 -9.12 -11.40 -11.36
CA GLU A 68 -9.92 -11.94 -12.49
C GLU A 68 -8.98 -12.45 -13.59
#